data_AF-A0A8H4SXW8-F1
#
_entry.id   AF-A0A8H4SXW8-F1
#
_cell.length_a   1.000
_cell.length_b   1.000
_cell.length_c   1.000
_cell.angle_alpha   90.00
_cell.angle_beta   90.00
_cell.angle_gamma   90.00
#
_symmetry.space_group_name_H-M   'P 1'
#
loop_
_entity.id
_entity.type
_entity.pdbx_description
1 polymer ?
#
loop_
_entity_poly.entity_id
_entity_poly.type
_entity_poly.pdbx_seq_one_letter_code
_entity_poly.pdbx_strand_id
1 'polypeptide(L)'
;MKASVIYAVAGWAASTMAKGINCEGSSSCLDQGGFLNPLADYITDNINGVDPNYWYANGEQIACKAHICAFLQKTEGGAPGSWVRDAVLAIKRHGCSACGSYPFFDNDVDKGELTVNYVKHGCGDGVCIGALNPKK
;
A
#
# COMPACT_ATOMS: atom_id res chain seq x y z
N MET A 1 -9.76 33.32 55.18
CA MET A 1 -9.59 33.50 53.71
C MET A 1 -8.85 32.27 53.20
N LYS A 2 -9.47 31.43 52.37
CA LYS A 2 -8.80 30.27 51.75
C LYS A 2 -8.87 30.47 50.23
N ALA A 3 -7.77 30.89 49.63
CA ALA A 3 -7.66 30.99 48.18
C ALA A 3 -7.38 29.59 47.63
N SER A 4 -8.33 29.05 46.86
CA SER A 4 -8.10 27.82 46.09
C SER A 4 -7.50 28.21 44.74
N VAL A 5 -6.28 27.77 44.50
CA VAL A 5 -5.58 27.97 43.21
C VAL A 5 -6.02 26.85 42.27
N ILE A 6 -6.69 27.21 41.18
CA ILE A 6 -7.07 26.28 40.11
C ILE A 6 -5.95 26.29 39.08
N TYR A 7 -5.23 25.17 38.94
CA TYR A 7 -4.29 24.94 37.85
C TYR A 7 -5.07 24.49 36.61
N ALA A 8 -5.17 25.35 35.60
CA ALA A 8 -5.69 24.96 34.29
C ALA A 8 -4.55 24.31 33.50
N VAL A 9 -4.62 23.00 33.28
CA VAL A 9 -3.69 22.29 32.40
C VAL A 9 -4.26 22.35 30.98
N ALA A 10 -3.73 23.24 30.15
CA ALA A 10 -4.05 23.28 28.73
C ALA A 10 -3.34 22.12 28.02
N GLY A 11 -4.06 21.03 27.75
CA GLY A 11 -3.58 19.92 26.95
C GLY A 11 -3.57 20.29 25.47
N TRP A 12 -2.39 20.30 24.85
CA TRP A 12 -2.25 20.44 23.42
C TRP A 12 -2.59 19.09 22.78
N ALA A 13 -3.74 19.00 22.10
CA ALA A 13 -4.03 17.86 21.25
C ALA A 13 -3.12 17.96 20.02
N ALA A 14 -2.13 17.06 19.90
CA ALA A 14 -1.35 16.91 18.69
C ALA A 14 -2.26 16.30 17.61
N SER A 15 -2.63 17.09 16.60
CA SER A 15 -3.26 16.58 15.40
C SER A 15 -2.19 15.82 14.59
N THR A 16 -2.26 14.49 14.62
CA THR A 16 -1.52 13.66 13.66
C THR A 16 -2.09 13.96 12.28
N MET A 17 -1.32 14.62 11.42
CA MET A 17 -1.72 14.79 10.02
C MET A 17 -1.83 13.40 9.41
N ALA A 18 -3.01 13.04 8.91
CA ALA A 18 -3.24 11.81 8.16
C ALA A 18 -2.25 11.74 6.99
N LYS A 19 -1.60 10.59 6.84
CA LYS A 19 -0.57 10.42 5.82
C LYS A 19 -1.18 9.79 4.58
N GLY A 20 -1.22 10.58 3.50
CA GLY A 20 -1.80 10.17 2.22
C GLY A 20 -0.91 9.28 1.36
N ILE A 21 -1.24 9.23 0.07
CA ILE A 21 -0.39 8.65 -0.98
C ILE A 21 1.05 9.18 -0.90
N ASN A 22 2.04 8.30 -1.02
CA ASN A 22 3.45 8.67 -0.87
C ASN A 22 4.38 7.67 -1.56
N CYS A 23 5.66 8.04 -1.69
CA CYS A 23 6.72 7.21 -2.27
C CYS A 23 7.72 6.68 -1.23
N GLU A 24 7.26 6.51 0.02
CA GLU A 24 8.13 6.01 1.07
C GLU A 24 8.27 4.48 1.02
N GLY A 25 9.38 3.99 1.56
CA GLY A 25 9.70 2.58 1.57
C GLY A 25 11.04 2.32 2.24
N SER A 26 11.47 1.08 2.20
CA SER A 26 12.79 0.66 2.66
C SER A 26 13.90 1.36 1.87
N SER A 27 15.06 1.58 2.49
CA SER A 27 16.27 2.01 1.76
C SER A 27 16.63 1.05 0.62
N SER A 28 16.30 -0.24 0.76
CA SER A 28 16.50 -1.26 -0.27
C SER A 28 15.62 -1.06 -1.53
N CYS A 29 14.68 -0.11 -1.51
CA CYS A 29 13.90 0.26 -2.68
C CYS A 29 14.71 1.01 -3.74
N LEU A 30 15.72 1.79 -3.32
CA LEU A 30 16.57 2.57 -4.23
C LEU A 30 17.48 1.67 -5.06
N ASP A 31 17.91 0.55 -4.48
CA ASP A 31 18.84 -0.40 -5.09
C ASP A 31 18.17 -1.37 -6.08
N GLN A 32 16.85 -1.27 -6.30
CA GLN A 32 16.07 -2.24 -7.09
C GLN A 32 15.39 -1.64 -8.33
N GLY A 33 15.68 -0.37 -8.67
CA GLY A 33 15.49 0.19 -10.01
C GLY A 33 14.11 -0.07 -10.68
N GLY A 34 13.11 0.75 -10.35
CA GLY A 34 12.01 0.99 -11.28
C GLY A 34 10.89 -0.06 -11.30
N PHE A 35 10.67 -0.87 -10.25
CA PHE A 35 9.64 -1.92 -10.21
C PHE A 35 8.20 -1.42 -10.44
N LEU A 36 7.88 -0.17 -10.10
CA LEU A 36 6.51 0.33 -10.24
C LEU A 36 6.03 0.42 -11.69
N ASN A 37 6.92 0.75 -12.64
CA ASN A 37 6.57 0.75 -14.07
C ASN A 37 6.20 -0.65 -14.59
N PRO A 38 7.05 -1.68 -14.50
CA PRO A 38 6.72 -3.03 -14.97
C PRO A 38 5.59 -3.66 -14.14
N LEU A 39 5.44 -3.35 -12.85
CA LEU A 39 4.29 -3.82 -12.07
C LEU A 39 2.98 -3.23 -12.61
N ALA A 40 2.95 -1.91 -12.82
CA ALA A 40 1.76 -1.25 -13.35
C ALA A 40 1.46 -1.71 -14.78
N ASP A 41 2.47 -1.81 -15.64
CA ASP A 41 2.32 -2.30 -17.01
C ASP A 41 1.81 -3.75 -16.99
N TYR A 42 2.32 -4.60 -16.10
CA TYR A 42 1.80 -5.96 -15.95
C TYR A 42 0.31 -5.96 -15.61
N ILE A 43 -0.09 -5.15 -14.60
CA ILE A 43 -1.47 -5.04 -14.13
C ILE A 43 -2.40 -4.45 -15.20
N THR A 44 -1.92 -3.53 -16.06
CA THR A 44 -2.73 -2.93 -17.14
C THR A 44 -2.79 -3.77 -18.39
N ASP A 45 -1.69 -4.43 -18.76
CA ASP A 45 -1.50 -4.98 -20.11
C ASP A 45 -1.89 -6.46 -20.20
N ASN A 46 -1.95 -7.17 -19.07
CA ASN A 46 -2.22 -8.61 -19.08
C ASN A 46 -3.66 -8.94 -18.71
N ILE A 47 -4.30 -9.78 -19.53
CA ILE A 47 -5.59 -10.43 -19.23
C ILE A 47 -5.52 -11.31 -17.96
N ASN A 48 -4.30 -11.71 -17.56
CA ASN A 48 -3.95 -12.43 -16.32
C ASN A 48 -3.61 -11.49 -15.15
N GLY A 49 -3.86 -10.19 -15.28
CA GLY A 49 -3.72 -9.23 -14.19
C GLY A 49 -4.62 -9.57 -13.00
N VAL A 50 -4.40 -8.84 -11.89
CA VAL A 50 -5.19 -8.90 -10.64
C VAL A 50 -6.68 -9.04 -10.95
N ASP A 51 -7.32 -10.15 -10.54
CA ASP A 51 -8.76 -10.32 -10.69
C ASP A 51 -9.49 -9.20 -9.93
N PRO A 52 -10.29 -8.35 -10.60
CA PRO A 52 -10.97 -7.26 -9.93
C PRO A 52 -11.94 -7.73 -8.84
N ASN A 53 -12.40 -8.98 -8.89
CA ASN A 53 -13.35 -9.55 -7.92
C ASN A 53 -12.68 -10.43 -6.87
N TYR A 54 -11.40 -10.76 -7.00
CA TYR A 54 -10.70 -11.51 -5.96
C TYR A 54 -10.54 -10.64 -4.72
N TRP A 55 -10.78 -11.25 -3.55
CA TRP A 55 -10.61 -10.59 -2.26
C TRP A 55 -9.21 -10.86 -1.73
N TYR A 56 -8.38 -9.83 -1.71
CA TYR A 56 -7.04 -9.89 -1.15
C TYR A 56 -7.11 -9.69 0.35
N ALA A 57 -6.60 -10.64 1.13
CA ALA A 57 -6.52 -10.51 2.56
C ALA A 57 -5.45 -9.48 2.99
N ASN A 58 -5.59 -8.97 4.21
CA ASN A 58 -4.54 -8.16 4.82
C ASN A 58 -3.22 -8.96 4.91
N GLY A 59 -2.12 -8.39 4.44
CA GLY A 59 -0.81 -9.04 4.37
C GLY A 59 -0.58 -9.89 3.12
N GLU A 60 -1.60 -10.09 2.29
CA GLU A 60 -1.47 -10.86 1.05
C GLU A 60 -0.61 -10.09 0.04
N GLN A 61 0.35 -10.80 -0.55
CA GLN A 61 1.16 -10.28 -1.65
C GLN A 61 0.39 -10.42 -2.96
N ILE A 62 0.35 -9.35 -3.74
CA ILE A 62 -0.30 -9.30 -5.04
C ILE A 62 0.67 -9.71 -6.14
N ALA A 63 1.85 -9.09 -6.15
CA ALA A 63 2.87 -9.34 -7.14
C ALA A 63 4.24 -8.92 -6.62
N CYS A 64 5.28 -9.60 -7.10
CA CYS A 64 6.65 -9.39 -6.68
C CYS A 64 7.61 -9.39 -7.87
N LYS A 65 8.76 -8.73 -7.69
CA LYS A 65 9.95 -8.91 -8.51
C LYS A 65 11.18 -8.77 -7.64
N ALA A 66 12.03 -9.78 -7.66
CA ALA A 66 13.12 -9.94 -6.71
C ALA A 66 12.61 -9.76 -5.26
N HIS A 67 13.01 -8.68 -4.60
CA HIS A 67 12.60 -8.37 -3.23
C HIS A 67 11.56 -7.26 -3.11
N ILE A 68 11.08 -6.67 -4.21
CA ILE A 68 10.04 -5.64 -4.13
C ILE A 68 8.69 -6.29 -4.42
N CYS A 69 7.72 -6.08 -3.53
CA CYS A 69 6.38 -6.63 -3.66
C CYS A 69 5.31 -5.58 -3.40
N ALA A 70 4.19 -5.72 -4.10
CA ALA A 70 2.92 -5.10 -3.76
C ALA A 70 2.15 -6.00 -2.79
N PHE A 71 1.66 -5.45 -1.69
CA PHE A 71 0.87 -6.18 -0.69
C PHE A 71 -0.14 -5.25 -0.01
N LEU A 72 -1.20 -5.83 0.56
CA LEU A 72 -2.11 -5.09 1.43
C LEU A 72 -1.58 -5.05 2.85
N GLN A 73 -1.76 -3.94 3.55
CA GLN A 73 -1.52 -3.86 4.98
C GLN A 73 -2.45 -2.86 5.66
N LYS A 74 -2.58 -3.00 6.98
CA LYS A 74 -3.41 -2.15 7.85
C LYS A 74 -4.90 -2.09 7.43
N THR A 75 -5.34 -3.03 6.60
CA THR A 75 -6.74 -3.15 6.19
C THR A 75 -7.53 -3.96 7.22
N GLU A 76 -8.79 -3.60 7.46
CA GLU A 76 -9.72 -4.38 8.29
C GLU A 76 -10.25 -5.61 7.53
N GLY A 77 -9.35 -6.51 7.12
CA GLY A 77 -9.68 -7.80 6.51
C GLY A 77 -9.36 -7.94 5.03
N GLY A 78 -9.03 -6.86 4.33
CA GLY A 78 -8.58 -6.91 2.95
C GLY A 78 -9.17 -5.84 2.03
N ALA A 79 -9.05 -6.08 0.73
CA ALA A 79 -9.66 -5.25 -0.31
C ALA A 79 -9.93 -6.06 -1.59
N PRO A 80 -10.92 -5.66 -2.41
CA PRO A 80 -11.13 -6.27 -3.72
C PRO A 80 -10.02 -5.89 -4.70
N GLY A 81 -9.73 -6.76 -5.66
CA GLY A 81 -8.69 -6.53 -6.66
C GLY A 81 -8.88 -5.28 -7.52
N SER A 82 -10.11 -4.78 -7.67
CA SER A 82 -10.36 -3.48 -8.31
C SER A 82 -9.66 -2.34 -7.59
N TRP A 83 -9.65 -2.35 -6.24
CA TRP A 83 -8.96 -1.33 -5.45
C TRP A 83 -7.45 -1.46 -5.55
N VAL A 84 -6.95 -2.70 -5.54
CA VAL A 84 -5.52 -3.01 -5.74
C VAL A 84 -5.03 -2.41 -7.05
N ARG A 85 -5.75 -2.68 -8.15
CA ARG A 85 -5.42 -2.14 -9.48
C ARG A 85 -5.36 -0.62 -9.45
N ASP A 86 -6.43 0.02 -8.96
CA ASP A 86 -6.54 1.48 -8.97
C ASP A 86 -5.45 2.13 -8.10
N ALA A 87 -5.11 1.51 -6.97
CA ALA A 87 -4.03 1.93 -6.08
C ALA A 87 -2.65 1.86 -6.74
N VAL A 88 -2.29 0.74 -7.39
CA VAL A 88 -0.99 0.62 -8.09
C VAL A 88 -0.85 1.69 -9.18
N LEU A 89 -1.93 1.93 -9.95
CA LEU A 89 -1.93 2.97 -10.97
C LEU A 89 -1.81 4.37 -10.38
N ALA A 90 -2.44 4.62 -9.24
CA ALA A 90 -2.32 5.88 -8.52
C ALA A 90 -0.88 6.11 -8.03
N ILE A 91 -0.23 5.11 -7.45
CA ILE A 91 1.17 5.19 -6.97
C ILE A 91 2.12 5.51 -8.13
N LYS A 92 1.98 4.81 -9.27
CA LYS A 92 2.76 5.12 -10.49
C LYS A 92 2.50 6.55 -10.96
N ARG A 93 1.23 6.96 -11.07
CA ARG A 93 0.84 8.31 -11.52
C ARG A 93 1.34 9.41 -10.58
N HIS A 94 1.49 9.10 -9.29
CA HIS A 94 2.08 10.00 -8.31
C HIS A 94 3.57 10.25 -8.52
N GLY A 95 4.25 9.43 -9.34
CA GLY A 95 5.66 9.58 -9.67
C GLY A 95 6.59 8.71 -8.82
N CYS A 96 6.05 7.77 -8.06
CA CYS A 96 6.87 6.82 -7.33
C CYS A 96 7.56 5.86 -8.30
N SER A 97 8.87 5.63 -8.10
CA SER A 97 9.69 4.86 -9.04
C SER A 97 9.83 3.39 -8.67
N ALA A 98 10.00 3.07 -7.37
CA ALA A 98 10.19 1.70 -6.90
C ALA A 98 9.25 1.30 -5.77
N CYS A 99 9.01 2.19 -4.80
CA CYS A 99 8.20 1.92 -3.63
C CYS A 99 7.25 3.09 -3.33
N GLY A 100 6.20 2.79 -2.59
CA GLY A 100 5.19 3.76 -2.20
C GLY A 100 3.93 3.10 -1.67
N SER A 101 3.01 3.93 -1.23
CA SER A 101 1.76 3.50 -0.61
C SER A 101 0.59 4.32 -1.12
N TYR A 102 -0.59 3.69 -1.14
CA TYR A 102 -1.86 4.31 -1.44
C TYR A 102 -2.88 4.00 -0.35
N PRO A 103 -3.43 5.01 0.35
CA PRO A 103 -4.46 4.80 1.35
C PRO A 103 -5.82 4.53 0.70
N PHE A 104 -6.59 3.58 1.25
CA PHE A 104 -7.95 3.32 0.79
C PHE A 104 -8.99 4.21 1.47
N PHE A 105 -8.73 4.67 2.69
CA PHE A 105 -9.71 5.38 3.52
C PHE A 105 -9.15 6.68 4.08
N ASP A 106 -9.97 7.73 4.06
CA ASP A 106 -9.69 9.07 4.61
C ASP A 106 -8.35 9.71 4.20
N ASN A 107 -7.76 9.27 3.09
CA ASN A 107 -6.41 9.64 2.68
C ASN A 107 -5.38 9.43 3.82
N ASP A 108 -5.54 8.33 4.56
CA ASP A 108 -4.69 7.96 5.69
C ASP A 108 -4.23 6.51 5.57
N VAL A 109 -2.93 6.29 5.39
CA VAL A 109 -2.36 4.96 5.20
C VAL A 109 -2.52 4.07 6.44
N ASP A 110 -2.70 4.66 7.62
CA ASP A 110 -2.92 3.89 8.85
C ASP A 110 -4.33 3.29 8.95
N LYS A 111 -5.23 3.63 8.03
CA LYS A 111 -6.59 3.07 7.94
C LYS A 111 -6.73 1.97 6.89
N GLY A 112 -5.64 1.59 6.24
CA GLY A 112 -5.60 0.55 5.22
C GLY A 112 -5.01 1.05 3.92
N GLU A 113 -4.03 0.31 3.41
CA GLU A 113 -3.25 0.72 2.25
C GLU A 113 -2.85 -0.47 1.37
N LEU A 114 -2.64 -0.17 0.09
CA LEU A 114 -1.74 -0.96 -0.74
C LEU A 114 -0.34 -0.37 -0.62
N THR A 115 0.64 -1.24 -0.41
CA THR A 115 2.04 -0.86 -0.26
C THR A 115 2.90 -1.62 -1.26
N VAL A 116 3.79 -0.90 -1.92
CA VAL A 116 4.88 -1.46 -2.72
C VAL A 116 6.17 -1.21 -1.95
N ASN A 117 6.80 -2.28 -1.44
CA ASN A 117 7.99 -2.16 -0.62
C ASN A 117 8.89 -3.40 -0.71
N TYR A 118 10.11 -3.28 -0.19
CA TYR A 118 11.02 -4.39 0.02
C TYR A 118 10.44 -5.40 1.01
N VAL A 119 10.47 -6.67 0.64
CA VAL A 119 10.18 -7.82 1.49
C VAL A 119 11.31 -8.84 1.40
N LYS A 120 11.59 -9.51 2.51
CA LYS A 120 12.63 -10.54 2.55
C LYS A 120 12.25 -11.79 1.75
N HIS A 121 10.96 -12.14 1.75
CA HIS A 121 10.41 -13.33 1.12
C HIS A 121 9.21 -12.95 0.25
N GLY A 122 9.45 -12.83 -1.06
CA GLY A 122 8.39 -12.63 -2.05
C GLY A 122 7.77 -13.96 -2.51
N CYS A 123 6.65 -13.88 -3.22
CA CYS A 123 5.96 -15.03 -3.81
C CYS A 123 6.60 -15.55 -5.12
N GLY A 124 7.78 -15.04 -5.48
CA GLY A 124 8.42 -15.24 -6.79
C GLY A 124 8.12 -14.10 -7.75
N ASP A 125 8.85 -14.03 -8.87
CA ASP A 125 8.66 -12.97 -9.87
C ASP A 125 7.31 -13.16 -10.60
N GLY A 126 6.47 -12.12 -10.58
CA GLY A 126 5.15 -12.10 -11.21
C GLY A 126 4.01 -11.91 -10.20
N VAL A 127 2.80 -12.27 -10.62
CA VAL A 127 1.58 -12.24 -9.78
C VAL A 127 1.54 -13.47 -8.89
N CYS A 128 1.25 -13.26 -7.61
CA CYS A 128 1.19 -14.33 -6.63
C CYS A 128 -0.02 -15.25 -6.89
N ILE A 129 0.07 -16.54 -6.56
CA ILE A 129 -0.94 -17.54 -6.94
C ILE A 129 -2.36 -17.21 -6.45
N GLY A 130 -2.51 -16.61 -5.26
CA GLY A 130 -3.81 -16.14 -4.77
C GLY A 130 -4.39 -14.99 -5.59
N ALA A 131 -3.52 -14.18 -6.20
CA ALA A 131 -3.87 -12.98 -6.95
C ALA A 131 -4.30 -13.23 -8.41
N LEU A 132 -4.17 -14.47 -8.89
CA LEU A 132 -4.48 -14.83 -10.27
C LEU A 132 -5.99 -14.91 -10.51
N ASN A 133 -6.45 -14.40 -11.66
CA ASN A 133 -7.83 -14.53 -12.08
C ASN A 133 -8.16 -15.98 -12.50
N PRO A 134 -9.02 -16.72 -11.77
CA PRO A 134 -9.32 -18.11 -12.10
C PRO A 134 -10.27 -18.26 -13.29
N LYS A 135 -10.84 -17.16 -13.80
CA LYS A 135 -11.82 -17.18 -14.90
C LYS A 135 -11.22 -16.94 -16.28
N LYS A 136 -9.89 -16.95 -16.42
CA LYS A 136 -9.20 -16.84 -17.72
C LYS A 136 -7.98 -17.74 -17.78
#